data_AF-A0ABD3X1Y9-F1
#
_entry.id   AF-A0ABD3X1Y9-F1
#
_cell.length_a   1.000
_cell.length_b   1.000
_cell.length_c   1.000
_cell.angle_alpha   90.00
_cell.angle_beta   90.00
_cell.angle_gamma   90.00
#
_symmetry.space_group_name_H-M   'P 1'
#
loop_
_entity.id
_entity.type
_entity.pdbx_description
1 polymer ?
#
loop_
_entity_poly.entity_id
_entity_poly.type
_entity_poly.pdbx_seq_one_letter_code
_entity_poly.pdbx_strand_id
1 'polypeptide(L)' 'VSSSTAYSNAWFGQGSVPSTNVYPSCTGNELSIFDCYSSYFWGSYSCSHAKDAGVKCTSISL' A
#
# COMPACT_ATOMS: atom_id res chain seq x y z
N VAL A 1 11.33 -2.61 -18.61
CA VAL A 1 10.81 -1.51 -17.77
C VAL A 1 9.49 -1.97 -17.14
N SER A 2 9.37 -1.92 -15.83
CA SER A 2 8.16 -2.32 -15.10
C SER A 2 7.32 -1.07 -14.85
N SER A 3 6.00 -1.16 -15.00
CA SER A 3 5.06 -0.08 -14.65
C SER A 3 4.09 -0.58 -13.58
N SER A 4 3.61 0.32 -12.73
CA SER A 4 2.61 0.04 -11.71
C SER A 4 1.48 1.06 -11.73
N THR A 5 0.29 0.61 -11.34
CA THR A 5 -0.88 1.47 -11.14
C THR A 5 -1.38 1.28 -9.71
N ALA A 6 -1.59 2.39 -9.00
CA ALA A 6 -2.10 2.40 -7.65
C ALA A 6 -3.64 2.47 -7.64
N TYR A 7 -4.25 1.72 -6.72
CA TYR A 7 -5.68 1.66 -6.50
C TYR A 7 -6.00 1.91 -5.02
N SER A 8 -7.17 2.46 -4.78
CA SER A 8 -7.71 2.78 -3.45
C SER A 8 -9.14 2.29 -3.32
N ASN A 9 -9.75 2.51 -2.15
CA ASN A 9 -11.14 2.15 -1.85
C ASN A 9 -11.46 0.66 -2.00
N ALA A 10 -10.55 -0.21 -1.55
CA ALA A 10 -10.74 -1.66 -1.60
C ALA A 10 -11.03 -2.18 -3.02
N TRP A 11 -10.38 -1.61 -4.04
CA TRP A 11 -10.61 -1.97 -5.45
C TRP A 11 -10.49 -3.48 -5.72
N PHE A 12 -9.59 -4.17 -5.01
CA PHE A 12 -9.37 -5.61 -5.13
C PHE A 12 -10.18 -6.45 -4.12
N GLY A 13 -11.10 -5.81 -3.39
CA GLY A 13 -11.80 -6.38 -2.25
C GLY A 13 -11.25 -5.89 -0.91
N GLN A 14 -12.08 -6.06 0.13
CA GLN A 14 -11.77 -5.71 1.51
C GLN A 14 -11.02 -6.85 2.20
N GLY A 15 -10.01 -6.52 3.01
CA GLY A 15 -9.39 -7.45 3.94
C GLY A 15 -10.34 -7.93 5.04
N SER A 16 -9.89 -8.90 5.82
CA SER A 16 -10.65 -9.44 6.96
C SER A 16 -9.80 -9.59 8.23
N VAL A 17 -8.60 -9.01 8.24
CA VAL A 17 -7.61 -9.09 9.32
C VAL A 17 -7.56 -7.77 10.09
N PRO A 18 -7.05 -7.73 11.33
CA PRO A 18 -6.99 -6.49 12.11
C PRO A 18 -6.38 -5.33 11.30
N SER A 19 -7.16 -4.28 11.12
CA SER A 19 -6.77 -3.12 10.33
C SER A 19 -5.72 -2.31 11.09
N THR A 20 -4.49 -2.24 10.56
CA THR A 20 -3.50 -1.25 10.96
C THR A 20 -3.51 -0.11 9.96
N ASN A 21 -3.53 1.12 10.46
CA ASN A 21 -3.46 2.27 9.58
C ASN A 21 -2.00 2.49 9.17
N VAL A 22 -1.75 2.51 7.86
CA VAL A 22 -0.42 2.52 7.28
C VAL A 22 -0.41 3.57 6.17
N TYR A 23 0.44 4.57 6.29
CA TYR A 23 0.64 5.61 5.28
C TYR A 23 2.11 5.63 4.85
N PRO A 24 2.50 4.82 3.85
CA PRO A 24 3.87 4.80 3.37
C PRO A 24 4.11 6.06 2.53
N SER A 25 5.20 6.77 2.81
CA SER A 25 5.64 7.92 2.03
C SER A 25 6.93 7.56 1.31
N CYS A 26 6.80 6.77 0.24
CA CYS A 26 7.93 6.30 -0.55
C CYS A 26 8.50 7.39 -1.47
N THR A 27 9.81 7.34 -1.71
CA THR A 27 10.52 8.09 -2.76
C THR A 27 10.51 7.37 -4.10
N GLY A 28 10.28 6.04 -4.10
CA GLY A 28 10.21 5.18 -5.29
C GLY A 28 11.48 4.37 -5.56
N ASN A 29 12.49 4.45 -4.69
CA ASN A 29 13.75 3.70 -4.81
C ASN A 29 13.97 2.71 -3.65
N GLU A 30 12.99 2.59 -2.75
CA GLU A 30 13.02 1.66 -1.63
C GLU A 30 13.01 0.21 -2.11
N LEU A 31 13.67 -0.67 -1.36
CA LEU A 31 13.67 -2.12 -1.64
C LEU A 31 12.42 -2.80 -1.07
N SER A 32 11.84 -2.21 -0.02
CA SER A 32 10.65 -2.70 0.65
C SER A 32 9.68 -1.57 0.96
N ILE A 33 8.38 -1.87 0.92
CA ILE A 33 7.32 -0.94 1.39
C ILE A 33 7.56 -0.55 2.87
N PHE A 34 8.23 -1.41 3.64
CA PHE A 34 8.59 -1.15 5.05
C PHE A 34 9.69 -0.10 5.22
N ASP A 35 10.46 0.19 4.18
CA ASP A 35 11.49 1.24 4.21
C ASP A 35 10.88 2.63 3.92
N CYS A 36 9.66 2.69 3.38
CA CYS A 36 8.96 3.94 3.11
C CYS A 36 8.35 4.61 4.36
N TYR A 37 8.44 3.97 5.51
CA TYR A 37 7.81 4.48 6.72
C TYR A 37 8.71 5.52 7.39
N SER A 38 8.19 6.75 7.50
CA SER A 38 8.68 7.69 8.50
C SER A 38 8.19 7.22 9.89
N SER A 39 9.01 7.41 10.91
CA SER A 39 8.92 6.91 12.30
C SER A 39 7.65 7.26 13.10
N TYR A 40 6.58 7.77 12.46
CA TYR A 40 5.45 8.42 13.12
C TYR A 40 4.04 7.87 12.77
N PHE A 41 3.91 6.83 11.93
CA PHE A 41 2.60 6.47 11.36
C PHE A 41 2.07 5.07 11.69
N TRP A 42 2.59 4.43 12.74
CA TRP A 42 2.06 3.16 13.23
C TRP A 42 1.13 3.48 14.42
N GLY A 43 -0.14 3.76 14.13
CA GLY A 43 -1.09 4.29 15.11
C GLY A 43 -2.43 3.57 15.12
N SER A 44 -2.90 3.27 16.33
CA SER A 44 -4.06 2.44 16.70
C SER A 44 -5.42 3.06 16.40
N TYR A 45 -5.68 3.47 15.15
CA TYR A 45 -7.03 3.81 14.71
C TYR A 45 -7.56 2.68 13.84
N SER A 46 -8.72 2.12 14.22
CA SER A 46 -9.42 1.12 13.42
C SER A 46 -9.70 1.71 12.05
N CYS A 47 -8.96 1.27 11.04
CA CYS A 47 -9.19 1.69 9.67
C CYS A 47 -10.22 0.77 9.04
N SER A 48 -11.20 1.34 8.32
CA SER A 48 -12.14 0.50 7.58
C SER A 48 -11.40 -0.17 6.43
N HIS A 49 -11.61 -1.47 6.22
CA HIS A 49 -11.13 -2.17 5.03
C HIS A 49 -11.65 -1.56 3.73
N ALA A 50 -12.71 -0.74 3.77
CA ALA A 50 -13.15 0.05 2.63
C ALA A 50 -12.07 1.02 2.12
N LYS A 51 -10.99 1.25 2.87
CA LYS A 51 -9.85 2.10 2.50
C LYS A 51 -8.60 1.32 2.10
N ASP A 52 -8.68 -0.01 1.99
CA ASP A 52 -7.53 -0.84 1.61
C ASP A 52 -6.95 -0.36 0.27
N ALA A 53 -5.63 -0.22 0.24
CA ALA A 53 -4.86 0.16 -0.94
C ALA A 53 -4.35 -1.08 -1.67
N GLY A 54 -4.17 -0.99 -3.00
CA GLY A 54 -3.62 -2.08 -3.80
C GLY A 54 -2.89 -1.58 -5.03
N VAL A 55 -2.09 -2.44 -5.64
CA VAL A 55 -1.31 -2.13 -6.84
C VAL A 55 -1.47 -3.22 -7.89
N LYS A 56 -1.55 -2.82 -9.17
CA LYS A 56 -1.37 -3.73 -10.30
C LYS A 56 0.00 -3.48 -10.91
N CYS A 57 0.83 -4.52 -10.94
CA CYS A 57 2.13 -4.49 -11.58
C CYS A 57 2.00 -4.98 -13.02
N THR A 58 2.73 -4.33 -13.93
CA THR A 58 2.90 -4.76 -15.31
C THR A 58 4.38 -4.95 -15.58
N SER A 59 4.75 -6.19 -15.90
CA SER A 59 6.07 -6.48 -16.43
C SER A 59 6.00 -6.30 -17.94
N ILE A 60 6.81 -5.40 -18.49
CA ILE A 60 7.04 -5.36 -19.92
C ILE A 60 8.18 -6.35 -20.17
N SER A 61 7.84 -7.57 -20.56
CA SER A 61 8.79 -8.51 -21.15
C SER A 61 9.15 -8.00 -22.54
N LEU A 62 10.45 -7.75 -22.76
CA LEU A 62 10.99 -7.45 -24.09
C LEU A 62 11.10 -8.74 -24.91
#